data_AF-A0A5C5BBC3-F1
#
_entry.id   AF-A0A5C5BBC3-F1
#
_cell.length_a   1.000
_cell.length_b   1.000
_cell.length_c   1.000
_cell.angle_alpha   90.00
_cell.angle_beta   90.00
_cell.angle_gamma   90.00
#
_symmetry.space_group_name_H-M   'P 1'
#
loop_
_entity.id
_entity.type
_entity.pdbx_description
1 polymer ?
#
loop_
_entity_poly.entity_id
_entity_poly.type
_entity_poly.pdbx_seq_one_letter_code
_entity_poly.pdbx_strand_id
1 'polypeptide(L)' 'MSTSVLDENVVYLAYDRWVCGRLDCAGWHAARTGRTTSGYRLTKVTGADVEAWMREFDEPLSCECGAISLDNPQAIVQ' A
#
# COMPACT_ATOMS: atom_id res chain seq x y z
N MET A 1 16.16 -8.76 14.94
CA MET A 1 15.06 -8.01 14.31
C MET A 1 15.11 -8.28 12.82
N SER A 2 14.08 -8.92 12.23
CA SER A 2 13.98 -9.00 10.76
C SER A 2 13.50 -7.65 10.26
N THR A 3 14.37 -6.94 9.55
CA THR A 3 14.03 -5.68 8.87
C THR A 3 12.99 -5.96 7.78
N SER A 4 11.85 -5.28 7.85
CA SER A 4 10.87 -5.26 6.76
C SER A 4 11.51 -4.68 5.49
N VAL A 5 11.16 -5.19 4.33
CA VAL A 5 11.53 -4.59 3.02
C VAL A 5 10.47 -3.60 2.53
N LEU A 6 9.35 -3.50 3.25
CA LEU A 6 8.29 -2.52 3.02
C LEU A 6 8.42 -1.39 4.04
N ASP A 7 8.12 -0.17 3.59
CA ASP A 7 8.02 1.01 4.45
C ASP A 7 6.65 1.03 5.12
N GLU A 8 6.64 1.13 6.46
CA GLU A 8 5.42 1.10 7.27
C GLU A 8 4.48 2.29 7.04
N ASN A 9 4.99 3.38 6.47
CA ASN A 9 4.24 4.60 6.18
C ASN A 9 3.79 4.69 4.71
N VAL A 10 3.92 3.60 3.96
CA VAL A 10 3.58 3.55 2.53
C VAL A 10 2.46 2.55 2.27
N VAL A 11 1.53 2.92 1.39
CA VAL A 11 0.52 2.01 0.84
C VAL A 11 1.06 1.32 -0.41
N TYR A 12 0.78 0.04 -0.54
CA TYR A 12 1.19 -0.79 -1.65
C TYR A 12 -0.02 -1.46 -2.31
N LEU A 13 0.04 -1.64 -3.63
CA LEU A 13 -0.88 -2.53 -4.34
C LEU A 13 -0.36 -3.96 -4.27
N ALA A 14 -1.17 -4.85 -3.71
CA ALA A 14 -0.97 -6.28 -3.64
C ALA A 14 -2.02 -6.95 -4.54
N TYR A 15 -1.72 -6.99 -5.85
CA TYR A 15 -2.59 -7.50 -6.92
C TYR A 15 -3.88 -6.70 -7.10
N ASP A 16 -4.86 -6.88 -6.22
CA ASP A 16 -6.19 -6.25 -6.24
C ASP A 16 -6.52 -5.53 -4.94
N ARG A 17 -5.57 -5.47 -3.99
CA ARG A 17 -5.77 -4.90 -2.66
C ARG A 17 -4.76 -3.82 -2.34
N TRP A 18 -5.18 -2.83 -1.57
CA TRP A 18 -4.31 -1.78 -1.04
C TRP A 18 -3.89 -2.15 0.38
N VAL A 19 -2.60 -2.34 0.62
CA VAL A 19 -2.05 -2.75 1.93
C VAL A 19 -1.00 -1.77 2.42
N CYS A 20 -1.04 -1.46 3.71
CA CYS A 20 0.02 -0.70 4.35
C CYS A 20 1.27 -1.58 4.48
N GLY A 21 2.49 -1.02 4.37
CA GLY A 21 3.75 -1.77 4.49
C GLY A 21 4.05 -2.34 5.89
N ARG A 22 3.09 -2.21 6.82
CA ARG A 22 3.12 -2.79 8.16
C ARG A 22 2.91 -4.30 8.12
N LEU A 23 3.56 -4.99 9.05
CA LEU A 23 3.47 -6.45 9.20
C LEU A 23 2.03 -6.95 9.43
N ASP A 24 1.25 -6.19 10.21
CA ASP A 24 -0.14 -6.49 10.56
C ASP A 24 -1.14 -6.26 9.41
N CYS A 25 -0.72 -5.58 8.34
CA CYS A 25 -1.54 -5.34 7.15
C CYS A 25 -1.06 -6.15 5.93
N ALA A 26 0.18 -5.94 5.47
CA ALA A 26 0.71 -6.66 4.32
C ALA A 26 0.97 -8.16 4.61
N GLY A 27 1.10 -8.52 5.88
CA GLY A 27 1.41 -9.87 6.32
C GLY A 27 2.91 -10.18 6.26
N TRP A 28 3.31 -11.22 7.00
CA TRP A 28 4.72 -11.57 7.24
C TRP A 28 5.52 -11.88 5.98
N HIS A 29 4.92 -12.59 5.02
CA HIS A 29 5.62 -12.94 3.79
C HIS A 29 5.94 -11.68 2.98
N ALA A 30 4.95 -10.82 2.74
CA ALA A 30 5.12 -9.59 1.98
C ALA A 30 6.07 -8.60 2.68
N ALA A 31 5.96 -8.46 4.00
CA ALA A 31 6.88 -7.63 4.77
C ALA A 31 8.35 -8.05 4.63
N ARG A 32 8.64 -9.34 4.37
CA ARG A 32 10.02 -9.83 4.21
C ARG A 32 10.51 -9.91 2.78
N THR A 33 9.63 -10.15 1.82
CA THR A 33 10.01 -10.44 0.43
C THR A 33 9.58 -9.35 -0.54
N GLY A 34 8.68 -8.45 -0.13
CA GLY A 34 8.03 -7.48 -1.02
C GLY A 34 7.07 -8.15 -2.00
N ARG A 35 6.62 -9.38 -1.72
CA ARG A 35 5.73 -10.15 -2.59
C ARG A 35 4.61 -10.82 -1.81
N THR A 36 3.46 -11.03 -2.44
CA THR A 36 2.40 -11.89 -1.90
C THR A 36 2.87 -13.35 -1.90
N THR A 37 2.19 -14.22 -1.15
CA THR A 37 2.48 -15.67 -1.13
C THR A 37 2.32 -16.33 -2.50
N SER A 38 1.49 -15.74 -3.37
CA SER A 38 1.29 -16.17 -4.76
C SER A 38 2.35 -15.60 -5.72
N GLY A 39 3.34 -14.85 -5.21
CA GLY A 39 4.48 -14.35 -5.98
C GLY A 39 4.29 -12.97 -6.64
N TYR A 40 3.15 -12.30 -6.44
CA TYR A 40 2.91 -10.95 -6.97
C TYR A 40 3.79 -9.94 -6.24
N ARG A 41 4.48 -9.05 -6.96
CA ARG A 41 5.33 -8.02 -6.35
C ARG A 41 4.49 -6.84 -5.89
N LEU A 42 4.61 -6.45 -4.63
CA LEU A 42 3.95 -5.25 -4.12
C LEU A 42 4.54 -4.01 -4.80
N THR A 43 3.68 -3.17 -5.37
CA THR A 43 4.06 -1.90 -5.99
C THR A 43 3.65 -0.76 -5.07
N LYS A 44 4.53 0.24 -4.88
CA LYS A 44 4.18 1.43 -4.10
C LYS A 44 3.03 2.15 -4.80
N VAL A 45 2.03 2.56 -4.04
CA VAL A 45 0.99 3.49 -4.50
C VAL A 45 1.64 4.84 -4.76
N THR A 46 1.29 5.45 -5.90
CA THR A 46 1.76 6.76 -6.34
C THR A 46 0.62 7.78 -6.28
N GLY A 47 0.94 9.07 -6.39
CA GLY A 47 -0.08 10.11 -6.50
C GLY A 47 -1.05 9.88 -7.67
N ALA A 48 -0.57 9.34 -8.81
CA ALA A 48 -1.43 9.04 -9.95
C ALA A 48 -2.46 7.94 -9.64
N ASP A 49 -2.09 6.94 -8.83
CA ASP A 49 -3.01 5.89 -8.39
C ASP A 49 -4.10 6.47 -7.48
N VAL A 50 -3.73 7.38 -6.56
CA VAL A 50 -4.69 8.07 -5.68
C VAL A 50 -5.64 8.96 -6.49
N GLU A 51 -5.10 9.72 -7.46
CA GLU A 51 -5.91 10.57 -8.33
C GLU A 51 -6.92 9.75 -9.15
N ALA A 52 -6.46 8.62 -9.72
CA ALA A 52 -7.32 7.71 -10.47
C ALA A 52 -8.44 7.12 -9.60
N TRP A 53 -8.09 6.66 -8.39
CA TRP A 53 -9.05 6.12 -7.42
C TRP A 53 -10.10 7.17 -7.03
N MET A 54 -9.66 8.35 -6.58
CA MET A 54 -10.57 9.41 -6.15
C MET A 54 -11.49 9.87 -7.29
N ARG A 55 -11.01 9.87 -8.53
CA ARG A 55 -11.83 10.22 -9.70
C ARG A 55 -12.92 9.18 -9.98
N GLU A 56 -12.66 7.90 -9.71
CA GLU A 56 -13.59 6.80 -9.96
C GLU A 56 -14.60 6.62 -8.82
N PHE A 57 -14.13 6.72 -7.57
CA PHE A 57 -14.91 6.34 -6.39
C PHE A 57 -15.36 7.52 -5.52
N ASP A 58 -14.84 8.73 -5.75
CA ASP A 58 -15.12 9.94 -4.94
C ASP A 58 -14.83 9.73 -3.43
N GLU A 59 -13.83 8.90 -3.12
CA GLU A 59 -13.43 8.57 -1.75
C GLU A 59 -11.89 8.45 -1.60
N PRO A 60 -11.32 8.63 -0.39
CA PRO A 60 -9.89 8.44 -0.15
C PRO A 60 -9.43 7.00 -0.38
N LEU A 61 -8.24 6.84 -0.98
CA LEU A 61 -7.62 5.51 -1.12
C LEU A 61 -7.06 5.09 0.25
N SER A 62 -7.65 4.07 0.84
CA SER A 62 -7.25 3.58 2.16
C SER A 62 -6.71 2.17 2.10
N CYS A 63 -5.71 1.84 2.92
CA CYS A 63 -5.26 0.46 3.03
C CYS A 63 -6.28 -0.40 3.79
N GLU A 64 -6.34 -1.71 3.54
CA GLU A 64 -7.37 -2.61 4.12
C GLU A 64 -7.42 -2.59 5.65
N CYS A 65 -6.30 -2.29 6.34
CA CYS A 65 -6.29 -2.18 7.80
C CYS A 65 -6.70 -0.80 8.32
N GLY A 66 -6.94 0.19 7.45
CA GLY A 66 -7.34 1.55 7.80
C GLY A 66 -6.26 2.41 8.45
N ALA A 67 -5.01 1.93 8.55
CA ALA A 67 -3.93 2.68 9.22
C ALA A 67 -3.46 3.91 8.42
N ILE A 68 -3.59 3.88 7.09
CA ILE A 68 -3.28 4.99 6.20
C ILE A 68 -4.46 5.21 5.27
N SER A 69 -4.88 6.47 5.16
CA SER A 69 -5.88 6.95 4.23
C SER A 69 -5.26 8.10 3.43
N LEU A 70 -5.36 8.02 2.10
CA LEU A 70 -4.74 8.93 1.15
C LEU A 70 -5.86 9.73 0.49
N ASP A 71 -6.05 10.95 0.96
CA ASP A 71 -7.04 11.92 0.48
C ASP A 71 -6.41 13.05 -0.38
N ASN A 72 -5.08 13.06 -0.47
CA ASN A 72 -4.32 14.03 -1.25
C ASN A 72 -3.24 13.33 -2.09
N PRO A 73 -3.40 13.25 -3.44
CA PRO A 73 -2.41 12.69 -4.35
C PRO A 73 -1.00 13.28 -4.22
N GLN A 74 -0.89 14.55 -3.81
CA GLN A 74 0.38 15.26 -3.67
C GLN A 74 1.08 14.98 -2.34
N ALA A 75 0.38 14.37 -1.37
CA ALA A 75 0.94 14.01 -0.07
C ALA A 75 1.78 12.73 -0.12
N ILE A 76 1.73 11.96 -1.22
CA ILE A 76 2.62 10.82 -1.45
C ILE A 76 3.99 11.34 -1.90
N VAL A 77 4.74 11.89 -0.94
CA VAL A 77 6.12 12.31 -1.15
C VAL A 77 7.04 11.10 -0.90
N GLN A 78 7.90 10.84 -1.88
CA GLN A 78 8.76 9.64 -2.01
C GLN A 78 9.83 9.49 -0.94
#